data_AF-A0A948FTB5-F1
#
_entry.id   AF-A0A948FTB5-F1
#
_cell.length_a   1.000
_cell.length_b   1.000
_cell.length_c   1.000
_cell.angle_alpha   90.00
_cell.angle_beta   90.00
_cell.angle_gamma   90.00
#
_symmetry.space_group_name_H-M   'P 1'
#
loop_
_entity.id
_entity.type
_entity.pdbx_description
1 polymer ?
#
loop_
_entity_poly.entity_id
_entity_poly.type
_entity_poly.pdbx_seq_one_letter_code
_entity_poly.pdbx_strand_id
1 'polypeptide(L)'
;MRVPEQGSGEFRVVPSARANLTPAELLGTRSFRIEVEGGLPIKGAQFADSVVRTLSDPRSWAGRGSADPLTRSDGEATFRIVLASPDATDRLCAPLDTGGRVSCRNGDDVVINAWRWVNGADSYEGEMRAYRRYVVNHEVGHALGNPHALCPGPGQAAPVMVQQTYGLDGCTANPWPQGTDTHG
;
A
#
# COMPACT_ATOMS: atom_id res chain seq x y z
N MET A 1 3.58 -2.67 -20.52
CA MET A 1 4.83 -2.25 -19.83
C MET A 1 5.40 -3.49 -19.17
N ARG A 2 6.67 -3.82 -19.35
CA ARG A 2 7.31 -4.98 -18.71
C ARG A 2 8.11 -4.52 -17.50
N VAL A 3 7.86 -5.14 -16.35
CA VAL A 3 8.62 -4.92 -15.10
C VAL A 3 9.77 -5.93 -15.03
N PRO A 4 11.01 -5.53 -14.74
CA PRO A 4 12.10 -6.48 -14.52
C PRO A 4 11.90 -7.22 -13.19
N GLU A 5 12.33 -8.48 -13.11
CA GLU A 5 12.31 -9.24 -11.84
C GLU A 5 13.24 -8.60 -10.79
N GLN A 6 14.34 -8.01 -11.26
CA GLN A 6 15.34 -7.32 -10.44
C GLN A 6 15.46 -5.84 -10.82
N GLY A 7 15.33 -4.96 -9.83
CA GLY A 7 15.69 -3.54 -9.93
C GLY A 7 17.14 -3.29 -9.48
N SER A 8 17.48 -2.05 -9.14
CA SER A 8 18.85 -1.73 -8.69
C SER A 8 19.15 -2.14 -7.26
N GLY A 9 18.15 -2.50 -6.45
CA GLY A 9 18.27 -2.67 -5.00
C GLY A 9 18.46 -1.38 -4.21
N GLU A 10 18.56 -0.23 -4.88
CA GLU A 10 18.66 1.09 -4.25
C GLU A 10 17.29 1.77 -4.23
N PHE A 11 16.88 2.25 -3.05
CA PHE A 11 15.62 2.94 -2.85
C PHE A 11 15.87 4.44 -2.66
N ARG A 12 15.10 5.26 -3.39
CA ARG A 12 15.18 6.72 -3.28
C ARG A 12 13.83 7.28 -2.87
N VAL A 13 13.87 8.21 -1.92
CA VAL A 13 12.69 8.98 -1.52
C VAL A 13 12.19 9.77 -2.72
N VAL A 14 10.89 9.69 -3.00
CA VAL A 14 10.24 10.55 -3.98
C VAL A 14 9.95 11.88 -3.27
N PRO A 15 10.55 13.01 -3.70
CA PRO A 15 10.32 14.28 -3.04
C PRO A 15 8.88 14.75 -3.23
N SER A 16 8.36 15.42 -2.21
CA SER A 16 7.12 16.18 -2.26
C SER A 16 7.42 17.67 -2.43
N ALA A 17 6.44 18.45 -2.87
CA ALA A 17 6.55 19.90 -2.93
C ALA A 17 6.39 20.57 -1.55
N ARG A 18 6.12 19.79 -0.49
CA ARG A 18 5.96 20.30 0.87
C ARG A 18 7.33 20.34 1.56
N ALA A 19 7.51 21.31 2.45
CA ALA A 19 8.65 21.31 3.34
C ALA A 19 8.62 20.07 4.25
N ASN A 20 9.79 19.58 4.64
CA ASN A 20 9.89 18.53 5.64
C ASN A 20 9.27 19.00 6.95
N LEU A 21 8.47 18.11 7.54
CA LEU A 21 7.82 18.38 8.82
C LEU A 21 8.84 18.26 9.95
N THR A 22 8.67 19.10 10.96
CA THR A 22 9.44 19.05 12.20
C THR A 22 9.00 17.86 13.05
N PRO A 23 9.85 17.36 13.97
CA PRO A 23 9.46 16.30 14.91
C PRO A 23 8.20 16.64 15.71
N ALA A 24 7.97 17.93 16.02
CA ALA A 24 6.77 18.39 16.72
C ALA A 24 5.50 18.23 15.87
N GLU A 25 5.57 18.45 14.56
CA GLU A 25 4.44 18.25 13.63
C GLU A 25 4.15 16.78 13.36
N LEU A 26 5.12 15.88 13.60
CA LEU A 26 4.95 14.44 13.47
C LEU A 26 4.43 13.77 14.75
N LEU A 27 4.50 14.47 15.90
CA LEU A 27 4.10 13.92 17.19
C LEU A 27 2.60 13.56 17.18
N GLY A 28 2.28 12.31 17.57
CA GLY A 28 0.89 11.83 17.57
C GLY A 28 0.31 11.54 16.18
N THR A 29 1.17 11.48 15.14
CA THR A 29 0.76 11.11 13.78
C THR A 29 1.38 9.80 13.36
N ARG A 30 0.73 9.09 12.42
CA ARG A 30 1.35 7.99 11.70
C ARG A 30 1.95 8.56 10.43
N SER A 31 3.25 8.82 10.45
CA SER A 31 3.95 9.44 9.33
C SER A 31 4.52 8.42 8.36
N PHE A 32 4.46 8.73 7.06
CA PHE A 32 4.99 7.85 6.03
C PHE A 32 5.86 8.60 5.03
N ARG A 33 6.88 7.93 4.52
CA ARG A 33 7.65 8.38 3.36
C ARG A 33 7.42 7.46 2.17
N ILE A 34 7.63 7.96 0.96
CA ILE A 34 7.46 7.19 -0.27
C ILE A 34 8.80 6.97 -0.92
N GLU A 35 9.16 5.71 -1.15
CA GLU A 35 10.40 5.31 -1.79
C GLU A 35 10.13 4.47 -3.04
N VAL A 36 11.03 4.56 -4.01
CA VAL A 36 10.96 3.75 -5.24
C VAL A 36 12.33 3.17 -5.53
N GLU A 37 12.36 1.89 -5.88
CA GLU A 37 13.57 1.22 -6.34
C GLU A 37 14.00 1.77 -7.72
N GLY A 38 15.30 1.97 -7.89
CA GLY A 38 15.88 2.29 -9.19
C GLY A 38 15.70 1.16 -10.21
N GLY A 39 15.67 1.50 -11.50
CA GLY A 39 15.57 0.53 -12.60
C GLY A 39 14.15 0.06 -12.94
N LEU A 40 13.13 0.48 -12.16
CA LEU A 40 11.74 0.21 -12.47
C LEU A 40 11.21 1.07 -13.63
N PRO A 41 10.32 0.55 -14.50
CA PRO A 41 9.73 1.31 -15.61
C PRO A 41 8.59 2.25 -15.17
N ILE A 42 8.48 2.53 -13.86
CA ILE A 42 7.39 3.29 -13.24
C ILE A 42 7.96 4.61 -12.75
N LYS A 43 7.37 5.73 -13.17
CA LYS A 43 7.81 7.05 -12.70
C LYS A 43 7.47 7.22 -11.22
N GLY A 44 8.46 7.45 -10.38
CA GLY A 44 8.25 7.56 -8.93
C GLY A 44 7.24 8.63 -8.53
N ALA A 45 7.23 9.78 -9.23
CA ALA A 45 6.23 10.82 -9.01
C ALA A 45 4.80 10.33 -9.29
N GLN A 46 4.58 9.50 -10.31
CA GLN A 46 3.25 8.95 -10.63
C GLN A 46 2.80 7.94 -9.56
N PHE A 47 3.72 7.09 -9.09
CA PHE A 47 3.46 6.18 -7.98
C PHE A 47 3.09 6.95 -6.71
N ALA A 48 3.92 7.92 -6.32
CA ALA A 48 3.69 8.73 -5.13
C ALA A 48 2.36 9.49 -5.17
N ASP A 49 2.02 10.06 -6.32
CA ASP A 49 0.76 10.77 -6.54
C ASP A 49 -0.47 9.82 -6.47
N SER A 50 -0.35 8.58 -6.93
CA SER A 50 -1.36 7.54 -6.72
C SER A 50 -1.52 7.14 -5.25
N VAL A 51 -0.43 6.99 -4.51
CA VAL A 51 -0.46 6.67 -3.07
C VAL A 51 -1.11 7.82 -2.29
N VAL A 52 -0.63 9.05 -2.48
CA VAL A 52 -1.16 10.23 -1.79
C VAL A 52 -2.66 10.41 -2.06
N ARG A 53 -3.09 10.35 -3.33
CA ARG A 53 -4.52 10.45 -3.66
C ARG A 53 -5.38 9.35 -3.04
N THR A 54 -4.82 8.15 -2.88
CA THR A 54 -5.55 7.04 -2.26
C THR A 54 -5.73 7.31 -0.76
N LEU A 55 -4.64 7.63 -0.06
CA LEU A 55 -4.66 7.80 1.40
C LEU A 55 -5.35 9.10 1.84
N SER A 56 -5.38 10.12 0.99
CA SER A 56 -6.10 11.37 1.24
C SER A 56 -7.58 11.33 0.85
N ASP A 57 -8.05 10.25 0.20
CA ASP A 57 -9.47 10.11 -0.15
C ASP A 57 -10.30 9.95 1.14
N PRO A 58 -11.43 10.67 1.31
CA PRO A 58 -12.28 10.53 2.49
C PRO A 58 -12.80 9.11 2.76
N ARG A 59 -12.77 8.21 1.77
CA ARG A 59 -13.15 6.80 1.95
C ARG A 59 -12.02 5.94 2.50
N SER A 60 -10.77 6.41 2.41
CA SER A 60 -9.60 5.76 2.99
C SER A 60 -9.54 5.98 4.51
N TRP A 61 -8.46 5.53 5.14
CA TRP A 61 -8.26 5.53 6.60
C TRP A 61 -8.45 6.92 7.22
N ALA A 62 -7.99 7.98 6.54
CA ALA A 62 -8.06 9.35 7.03
C ALA A 62 -9.49 9.85 7.30
N GLY A 63 -10.49 9.37 6.55
CA GLY A 63 -11.89 9.79 6.73
C GLY A 63 -12.71 8.84 7.60
N ARG A 64 -12.11 7.80 8.16
CA ARG A 64 -12.81 6.75 8.93
C ARG A 64 -12.44 6.67 10.41
N GLY A 65 -11.90 7.77 10.95
CA GLY A 65 -11.65 7.88 12.39
C GLY A 65 -10.47 7.04 12.87
N SER A 66 -9.45 6.81 12.03
CA SER A 66 -8.18 6.31 12.54
C SER A 66 -7.70 7.24 13.66
N ALA A 67 -7.29 6.65 14.79
CA ALA A 67 -6.90 7.42 15.98
C ALA A 67 -5.79 8.44 15.70
N ASP A 68 -4.93 8.12 14.72
CA ASP A 68 -3.86 9.00 14.26
C ASP A 68 -4.05 9.38 12.78
N PRO A 69 -3.85 10.66 12.41
CA PRO A 69 -3.82 11.07 11.01
C PRO A 69 -2.57 10.54 10.30
N LEU A 70 -2.74 10.20 9.01
CA LEU A 70 -1.64 9.81 8.13
C LEU A 70 -0.94 11.04 7.55
N THR A 71 0.37 11.15 7.79
CA THR A 71 1.14 12.35 7.43
C THR A 71 2.34 12.00 6.55
N ARG A 72 2.43 12.57 5.34
CA ARG A 72 3.62 12.37 4.51
C ARG A 72 4.80 13.20 5.03
N SER A 73 5.97 12.57 5.15
CA SER A 73 7.27 13.17 5.42
C SER A 73 8.28 12.63 4.42
N ASP A 74 9.12 13.47 3.82
CA ASP A 74 10.22 12.99 2.96
C ASP A 74 11.50 12.71 3.77
N GLY A 75 11.50 13.02 5.08
CA GLY A 75 12.58 12.70 6.02
C GLY A 75 12.30 11.42 6.83
N GLU A 76 12.58 11.47 8.12
CA GLU A 76 12.18 10.41 9.05
C GLU A 76 10.65 10.27 9.08
N ALA A 77 10.19 9.01 9.14
CA ALA A 77 8.79 8.65 9.11
C ALA A 77 8.55 7.35 9.90
N THR A 78 7.35 7.16 10.45
CA THR A 78 7.02 5.94 11.20
C THR A 78 7.03 4.67 10.35
N PHE A 79 6.76 4.78 9.06
CA PHE A 79 6.93 3.69 8.10
C PHE A 79 7.25 4.22 6.70
N ARG A 80 7.69 3.35 5.81
CA ARG A 80 7.93 3.69 4.40
C ARG A 80 7.02 2.89 3.48
N ILE A 81 6.50 3.54 2.45
CA ILE A 81 5.76 2.92 1.35
C ILE A 81 6.71 2.80 0.16
N VAL A 82 7.03 1.56 -0.21
CA VAL A 82 8.14 1.25 -1.11
C VAL A 82 7.58 0.58 -2.37
N LEU A 83 7.91 1.11 -3.55
CA LEU A 83 7.69 0.39 -4.81
C LEU A 83 8.95 -0.41 -5.14
N ALA A 84 8.83 -1.74 -5.17
CA ALA A 84 9.97 -2.65 -5.33
C ALA A 84 9.75 -3.67 -6.46
N SER A 85 10.83 -4.06 -7.14
CA SER A 85 10.87 -5.21 -8.04
C SER A 85 10.56 -6.52 -7.30
N PRO A 86 10.10 -7.58 -8.00
CA PRO A 86 9.88 -8.90 -7.42
C PRO A 86 10.97 -9.38 -6.44
N ASP A 87 12.25 -9.39 -6.85
CA ASP A 87 13.35 -9.88 -6.02
C ASP A 87 13.58 -8.99 -4.78
N ALA A 88 13.35 -7.68 -4.91
CA ALA A 88 13.45 -6.77 -3.79
C ALA A 88 12.25 -6.93 -2.85
N THR A 89 11.05 -7.20 -3.37
CA THR A 89 9.86 -7.53 -2.58
C THR A 89 10.12 -8.76 -1.71
N ASP A 90 10.59 -9.88 -2.27
CA ASP A 90 10.86 -11.10 -1.48
C ASP A 90 11.87 -10.84 -0.35
N ARG A 91 12.91 -10.05 -0.62
CA ARG A 91 13.92 -9.70 0.40
C ARG A 91 13.34 -8.83 1.52
N LEU A 92 12.55 -7.80 1.16
CA LEU A 92 11.97 -6.88 2.15
C LEU A 92 10.85 -7.54 2.96
N CYS A 93 10.11 -8.47 2.35
CA CYS A 93 8.98 -9.14 2.98
C CYS A 93 9.39 -10.38 3.81
N ALA A 94 10.63 -10.86 3.67
CA ALA A 94 11.10 -12.03 4.42
C ALA A 94 10.88 -11.88 5.95
N PRO A 95 10.41 -12.94 6.63
CA PRO A 95 10.27 -14.33 6.16
C PRO A 95 8.94 -14.65 5.45
N LEU A 96 8.09 -13.66 5.13
CA LEU A 96 6.88 -13.89 4.35
C LEU A 96 7.24 -14.32 2.93
N ASP A 97 6.58 -15.36 2.44
CA ASP A 97 6.72 -15.82 1.07
C ASP A 97 5.77 -15.05 0.15
N THR A 98 6.32 -14.17 -0.69
CA THR A 98 5.53 -13.42 -1.68
C THR A 98 5.54 -14.05 -3.06
N GLY A 99 6.38 -15.07 -3.28
CA GLY A 99 6.70 -15.64 -4.58
C GLY A 99 7.13 -14.60 -5.61
N GLY A 100 7.65 -13.45 -5.18
CA GLY A 100 7.96 -12.28 -6.01
C GLY A 100 6.74 -11.61 -6.66
N ARG A 101 5.52 -11.91 -6.21
CA ARG A 101 4.28 -11.55 -6.93
C ARG A 101 3.22 -10.90 -6.08
N VAL A 102 3.40 -10.69 -4.79
CA VAL A 102 2.41 -9.96 -3.96
C VAL A 102 3.09 -8.89 -3.11
N SER A 103 2.31 -7.90 -2.74
CA SER A 103 2.73 -6.87 -1.78
C SER A 103 2.71 -7.43 -0.36
N CYS A 104 3.35 -6.71 0.57
CA CYS A 104 3.30 -7.07 1.98
C CYS A 104 3.49 -5.83 2.87
N ARG A 105 3.25 -6.03 4.16
CA ARG A 105 3.79 -5.20 5.23
C ARG A 105 4.72 -6.03 6.10
N ASN A 106 5.97 -5.60 6.30
CA ASN A 106 6.94 -6.22 7.20
C ASN A 106 7.63 -5.18 8.08
N GLY A 107 7.41 -5.21 9.40
CA GLY A 107 7.87 -4.14 10.29
C GLY A 107 7.33 -2.78 9.86
N ASP A 108 8.24 -1.86 9.56
CA ASP A 108 7.97 -0.49 9.08
C ASP A 108 7.98 -0.37 7.53
N ASP A 109 8.11 -1.50 6.83
CA ASP A 109 8.10 -1.57 5.37
C ASP A 109 6.70 -1.92 4.85
N VAL A 110 6.06 -0.98 4.17
CA VAL A 110 4.89 -1.21 3.33
C VAL A 110 5.38 -1.39 1.90
N VAL A 111 5.49 -2.64 1.45
CA VAL A 111 6.11 -3.00 0.19
C VAL A 111 5.05 -3.24 -0.88
N ILE A 112 5.03 -2.41 -1.90
CA ILE A 112 4.20 -2.57 -3.09
C ILE A 112 5.02 -3.25 -4.19
N ASN A 113 4.61 -4.45 -4.59
CA ASN A 113 5.26 -5.19 -5.67
C ASN A 113 4.98 -4.53 -7.03
N ALA A 114 6.05 -4.17 -7.75
CA ALA A 114 5.96 -3.44 -9.01
C ALA A 114 5.31 -4.26 -10.13
N TRP A 115 5.48 -5.59 -10.14
CA TRP A 115 4.83 -6.46 -11.10
C TRP A 115 3.31 -6.41 -10.91
N ARG A 116 2.82 -6.54 -9.66
CA ARG A 116 1.38 -6.38 -9.36
C ARG A 116 0.87 -4.98 -9.60
N TRP A 117 1.67 -3.96 -9.31
CA TRP A 117 1.29 -2.59 -9.61
C TRP A 117 0.97 -2.36 -11.10
N VAL A 118 1.65 -3.09 -12.00
CA VAL A 118 1.46 -2.98 -13.45
C VAL A 118 0.39 -3.95 -13.96
N ASN A 119 0.31 -5.17 -13.43
CA ASN A 119 -0.54 -6.23 -13.97
C ASN A 119 -1.86 -6.45 -13.22
N GLY A 120 -1.97 -5.93 -11.99
CA GLY A 120 -3.18 -6.05 -11.18
C GLY A 120 -3.36 -7.44 -10.58
N ALA A 121 -4.59 -7.73 -10.18
CA ALA A 121 -5.04 -9.05 -9.76
C ALA A 121 -6.35 -9.39 -10.49
N ASP A 122 -6.56 -10.68 -10.74
CA ASP A 122 -7.72 -11.18 -11.49
C ASP A 122 -9.04 -10.83 -10.80
N SER A 123 -9.04 -10.74 -9.46
CA SER A 123 -10.18 -10.31 -8.64
C SER A 123 -10.69 -8.90 -8.93
N TYR A 124 -9.90 -8.07 -9.62
CA TYR A 124 -10.28 -6.73 -10.05
C TYR A 124 -10.63 -6.65 -11.54
N GLU A 125 -10.61 -7.76 -12.28
CA GLU A 125 -11.09 -7.84 -13.68
C GLU A 125 -10.49 -6.77 -14.62
N GLY A 126 -9.24 -6.39 -14.40
CA GLY A 126 -8.55 -5.36 -15.18
C GLY A 126 -8.78 -3.91 -14.72
N GLU A 127 -9.57 -3.66 -13.67
CA GLU A 127 -9.78 -2.35 -13.05
C GLU A 127 -8.55 -1.89 -12.25
N MET A 128 -7.48 -1.57 -12.96
CA MET A 128 -6.16 -1.25 -12.40
C MET A 128 -6.19 -0.09 -11.40
N ARG A 129 -7.06 0.91 -11.61
CA ARG A 129 -7.19 2.04 -10.68
C ARG A 129 -7.77 1.59 -9.34
N ALA A 130 -8.72 0.66 -9.36
CA ALA A 130 -9.32 0.11 -8.16
C ALA A 130 -8.31 -0.80 -7.45
N TYR A 131 -7.64 -1.71 -8.16
CA TYR A 131 -6.60 -2.58 -7.57
C TYR A 131 -5.47 -1.79 -6.89
N ARG A 132 -4.98 -0.71 -7.52
CA ARG A 132 -3.91 0.12 -6.94
C ARG A 132 -4.35 0.83 -5.67
N ARG A 133 -5.61 1.27 -5.59
CA ARG A 133 -6.17 1.85 -4.36
C ARG A 133 -6.29 0.78 -3.27
N TYR A 134 -6.80 -0.40 -3.64
CA TYR A 134 -6.91 -1.55 -2.76
C TYR A 134 -5.58 -1.91 -2.12
N VAL A 135 -4.55 -2.19 -2.92
CA VAL A 135 -3.28 -2.70 -2.39
C VAL A 135 -2.60 -1.65 -1.51
N VAL A 136 -2.72 -0.36 -1.85
CA VAL A 136 -2.22 0.72 -0.98
C VAL A 136 -2.98 0.74 0.35
N ASN A 137 -4.31 0.71 0.32
CA ASN A 137 -5.12 0.72 1.54
C ASN A 137 -4.90 -0.54 2.39
N HIS A 138 -4.76 -1.71 1.77
CA HIS A 138 -4.54 -3.00 2.44
C HIS A 138 -3.21 -3.03 3.18
N GLU A 139 -2.10 -2.73 2.49
CA GLU A 139 -0.78 -2.79 3.14
C GLU A 139 -0.58 -1.66 4.17
N VAL A 140 -1.15 -0.47 3.92
CA VAL A 140 -1.17 0.59 4.94
C VAL A 140 -2.09 0.22 6.10
N GLY A 141 -3.18 -0.51 5.85
CA GLY A 141 -4.05 -1.06 6.89
C GLY A 141 -3.29 -1.96 7.85
N HIS A 142 -2.41 -2.82 7.33
CA HIS A 142 -1.48 -3.61 8.14
C HIS A 142 -0.54 -2.71 8.96
N ALA A 143 0.05 -1.67 8.37
CA ALA A 143 0.92 -0.72 9.09
C ALA A 143 0.18 0.04 10.20
N LEU A 144 -1.13 0.25 10.02
CA LEU A 144 -2.03 0.81 11.02
C LEU A 144 -2.51 -0.20 12.07
N GLY A 145 -2.09 -1.47 11.97
CA GLY A 145 -2.39 -2.52 12.94
C GLY A 145 -3.64 -3.35 12.66
N ASN A 146 -4.24 -3.22 11.47
CA ASN A 146 -5.41 -4.00 11.09
C ASN A 146 -4.95 -5.33 10.46
N PRO A 147 -5.34 -6.50 10.98
CA PRO A 147 -5.02 -7.81 10.43
C PRO A 147 -5.96 -8.14 9.27
N HIS A 148 -5.72 -9.27 8.62
CA HIS A 148 -6.64 -9.76 7.60
C HIS A 148 -8.06 -9.94 8.14
N ALA A 149 -9.03 -9.56 7.32
CA ALA A 149 -10.45 -9.85 7.50
C ALA A 149 -10.87 -11.02 6.60
N LEU A 150 -12.06 -11.56 6.87
CA LEU A 150 -12.70 -12.58 6.04
C LEU A 150 -13.80 -11.95 5.19
N CYS A 151 -14.08 -12.56 4.04
CA CYS A 151 -15.26 -12.21 3.25
C CYS A 151 -16.53 -12.45 4.09
N PRO A 152 -17.37 -11.43 4.33
CA PRO A 152 -18.57 -11.57 5.16
C PRO A 152 -19.70 -12.35 4.47
N GLY A 153 -19.63 -12.53 3.15
CA GLY A 153 -20.51 -13.42 2.41
C GLY A 153 -20.64 -13.08 0.92
N PRO A 154 -21.22 -14.00 0.12
CA PRO A 154 -21.36 -13.80 -1.32
C PRO A 154 -22.09 -12.50 -1.70
N GLY A 155 -21.57 -11.79 -2.69
CA GLY A 155 -22.13 -10.53 -3.20
C GLY A 155 -21.92 -9.31 -2.30
N GLN A 156 -21.43 -9.49 -1.07
CA GLN A 156 -21.11 -8.38 -0.18
C GLN A 156 -19.77 -7.74 -0.56
N ALA A 157 -19.59 -6.46 -0.27
CA ALA A 157 -18.31 -5.79 -0.45
C ALA A 157 -17.26 -6.42 0.48
N ALA A 158 -16.14 -6.85 -0.09
CA ALA A 158 -15.03 -7.34 0.72
C ALA A 158 -14.51 -6.21 1.64
N PRO A 159 -14.33 -6.44 2.94
CA PRO A 159 -13.49 -5.57 3.76
C PRO A 159 -12.13 -5.36 3.07
N VAL A 160 -11.55 -4.15 3.15
CA VAL A 160 -10.28 -3.88 2.44
C VAL A 160 -9.15 -4.77 2.96
N MET A 161 -9.28 -5.25 4.20
CA MET A 161 -8.33 -6.17 4.82
C MET A 161 -8.54 -7.65 4.42
N VAL A 162 -9.53 -8.00 3.59
CA VAL A 162 -9.50 -9.29 2.88
C VAL A 162 -8.31 -9.28 1.93
N GLN A 163 -7.59 -10.41 1.79
CA GLN A 163 -6.48 -10.54 0.84
C GLN A 163 -7.00 -10.72 -0.60
N GLN A 164 -7.62 -9.67 -1.12
CA GLN A 164 -8.29 -9.65 -2.43
C GLN A 164 -7.32 -9.94 -3.59
N THR A 165 -6.01 -9.80 -3.42
CA THR A 165 -5.01 -10.18 -4.45
C THR A 165 -5.08 -11.67 -4.80
N TYR A 166 -5.43 -12.54 -3.84
CA TYR A 166 -5.56 -13.98 -4.07
C TYR A 166 -6.97 -14.40 -4.49
N GLY A 167 -7.99 -13.66 -4.09
CA GLY A 167 -9.38 -13.98 -4.38
C GLY A 167 -10.34 -13.23 -3.48
N LEU A 168 -11.63 -13.32 -3.79
CA LEU A 168 -12.69 -12.60 -3.07
C LEU A 168 -13.60 -13.53 -2.26
N ASP A 169 -13.44 -14.85 -2.39
CA ASP A 169 -14.26 -15.85 -1.67
C ASP A 169 -15.78 -15.60 -1.78
N GLY A 170 -16.23 -15.13 -2.95
CA GLY A 170 -17.62 -14.80 -3.26
C GLY A 170 -18.02 -13.34 -3.00
N CYS A 171 -17.20 -12.56 -2.29
CA CYS A 171 -17.40 -11.13 -2.14
C CYS A 171 -17.19 -10.37 -3.47
N THR A 172 -17.60 -9.11 -3.49
CA THR A 172 -17.26 -8.16 -4.55
C THR A 172 -16.01 -7.37 -4.20
N ALA A 173 -15.21 -7.03 -5.20
CA ALA A 173 -13.98 -6.25 -5.03
C ALA A 173 -14.30 -4.88 -4.42
N ASN A 174 -13.54 -4.49 -3.39
CA ASN A 174 -13.70 -3.20 -2.75
C ASN A 174 -12.34 -2.63 -2.34
N PRO A 175 -11.94 -1.48 -2.90
CA PRO A 175 -10.62 -0.91 -2.64
C PRO A 175 -10.57 0.02 -1.43
N TRP A 176 -11.66 0.18 -0.68
CA TRP A 176 -11.76 1.15 0.41
C TRP A 176 -12.00 0.48 1.76
N PRO A 177 -11.37 0.98 2.84
CA PRO A 177 -11.73 0.59 4.19
C PRO A 177 -13.23 0.77 4.46
N GLN A 178 -13.75 -0.03 5.38
CA GLN A 178 -15.11 0.02 5.91
C GLN A 178 -15.09 -0.26 7.42
N GLY A 179 -16.22 -0.06 8.11
CA GLY A 179 -16.26 -0.16 9.58
C GLY A 179 -15.87 -1.54 10.14
N THR A 180 -15.94 -2.60 9.34
CA THR A 180 -15.48 -3.94 9.73
C THR A 180 -13.97 -4.13 9.64
N ASP A 181 -13.23 -3.16 9.08
CA ASP A 181 -11.77 -3.23 8.92
C ASP A 181 -11.01 -2.69 10.13
N THR A 182 -11.61 -1.80 10.91
CA THR A 182 -10.99 -1.21 12.10
C THR A 182 -11.29 -2.05 13.33
N HIS A 183 -10.27 -2.37 14.12
CA HIS A 183 -10.50 -2.82 15.49
C HIS A 183 -11.19 -1.70 16.28
N GLY A 184 -12.39 -1.98 16.79
CA GLY A 184 -13.08 -1.13 17.76
C GLY A 184 -12.39 -1.13 19.11
#